data_AF-A0A226D1U6-F1
#
_entry.id   AF-A0A226D1U6-F1
#
_cell.length_a   1.000
_cell.length_b   1.000
_cell.length_c   1.000
_cell.angle_alpha   90.00
_cell.angle_beta   90.00
_cell.angle_gamma   90.00
#
_symmetry.space_group_name_H-M   'P 1'
#
loop_
_entity.id
_entity.type
_entity.pdbx_description
1 polymer ?
#
loop_
_entity_poly.entity_id
_entity_poly.type
_entity_poly.pdbx_seq_one_letter_code
_entity_poly.pdbx_strand_id
1 'polypeptide(L)'
;MLESYARSSQEVKKILCEKQKLDKISKIDDDVVNQLIGFLKPFSECAEILSGDKYPTIHLVALWHYKLNQHIDVRADDSSEIKLLKEQCRRCMQEYLNLEDLHYIACTLDPHYRKLTFVEEEKRERAVGQLKILMEKERVEVPVDESTSTADSNRDLEPPSPKVGRFIDLQDPDDNDGELSEIDKYFAYKLPKESEFDILCFWKSAKEFPTLQKIAKWLLAVPASQASDERVFSTIGKAINPLRTSLSGGTLSQLTLIHKNF
;
A
#
# COMPACT_ATOMS: atom_id res chain seq x y z
N MET A 1 -18.50 -3.67 -17.42
CA MET A 1 -19.73 -4.15 -18.11
C MET A 1 -20.89 -3.17 -17.89
N LEU A 2 -21.28 -2.89 -16.65
CA LEU A 2 -22.42 -2.00 -16.33
C LEU A 2 -22.25 -0.58 -16.90
N GLU A 3 -21.07 0.03 -16.75
CA GLU A 3 -20.78 1.34 -17.35
C GLU A 3 -20.86 1.33 -18.89
N SER A 4 -20.40 0.25 -19.52
CA SER A 4 -20.52 0.06 -20.96
C SER A 4 -21.98 -0.10 -21.39
N TYR A 5 -22.80 -0.80 -20.60
CA TYR A 5 -24.23 -0.89 -20.83
C TYR A 5 -24.90 0.48 -20.67
N ALA A 6 -24.62 1.22 -19.60
CA ALA A 6 -25.20 2.54 -19.37
C ALA A 6 -24.87 3.51 -20.53
N ARG A 7 -23.61 3.51 -21.01
CA ARG A 7 -23.15 4.35 -22.14
C ARG A 7 -23.83 3.98 -23.46
N SER A 8 -24.06 2.70 -23.72
CA SER A 8 -24.67 2.20 -24.96
C SER A 8 -26.15 1.82 -24.80
N SER A 9 -26.79 2.22 -23.71
CA SER A 9 -28.12 1.73 -23.31
C SER A 9 -29.18 2.00 -24.37
N GLN A 10 -29.16 3.20 -24.96
CA GLN A 10 -30.08 3.58 -26.05
C GLN A 10 -29.88 2.74 -27.32
N GLU A 11 -28.62 2.46 -27.67
CA GLU A 11 -28.27 1.68 -28.85
C GLU A 11 -28.57 0.19 -28.66
N VAL A 12 -28.28 -0.34 -27.47
CA VAL A 12 -28.66 -1.69 -27.05
C VAL A 12 -30.19 -1.85 -27.08
N LYS A 13 -30.94 -0.85 -26.62
CA LYS A 13 -32.41 -0.82 -26.70
C LYS A 13 -32.91 -0.85 -28.14
N LYS A 14 -32.33 -0.04 -29.02
CA LYS A 14 -32.67 -0.01 -30.44
C LYS A 14 -32.43 -1.36 -31.13
N ILE A 15 -31.26 -1.96 -30.95
CA ILE A 15 -30.90 -3.26 -31.55
C ILE A 15 -31.78 -4.39 -31.05
N LEU A 16 -32.15 -4.38 -29.76
CA LEU A 16 -33.01 -5.41 -29.17
C LEU A 16 -34.47 -5.27 -29.61
N CYS A 17 -34.96 -4.04 -29.85
CA CYS A 17 -36.25 -3.80 -30.50
C CYS A 17 -36.25 -4.31 -31.94
N GLU A 18 -35.21 -4.01 -32.73
CA GLU A 18 -35.05 -4.50 -34.11
C GLU A 18 -35.01 -6.03 -34.19
N LYS A 19 -34.44 -6.69 -33.16
CA LYS A 19 -34.33 -8.15 -33.08
C LYS A 19 -35.52 -8.83 -32.39
N GLN A 20 -36.59 -8.10 -32.06
CA GLN A 20 -37.78 -8.62 -31.34
C GLN A 20 -37.45 -9.36 -30.02
N LYS A 21 -36.36 -8.99 -29.33
CA LYS A 21 -35.94 -9.61 -28.05
C LYS A 21 -36.30 -8.73 -26.86
N LEU A 22 -37.55 -8.27 -26.82
CA LEU A 22 -38.05 -7.31 -25.82
C LEU A 22 -38.07 -7.89 -24.40
N ASP A 23 -38.19 -9.21 -24.25
CA ASP A 23 -38.20 -9.92 -22.96
C ASP A 23 -36.91 -9.73 -22.14
N LYS A 24 -35.81 -9.37 -22.81
CA LYS A 24 -34.50 -9.13 -22.17
C LYS A 24 -34.34 -7.70 -21.64
N ILE A 25 -35.17 -6.76 -22.10
CA ILE A 25 -35.10 -5.34 -21.75
C ILE A 25 -36.12 -4.96 -20.68
N SER A 26 -37.29 -5.58 -20.70
CA SER A 26 -38.37 -5.29 -19.74
C SER A 26 -37.98 -5.54 -18.28
N LYS A 27 -36.88 -6.27 -18.04
CA LYS A 27 -36.37 -6.59 -16.71
C LYS A 27 -35.22 -5.69 -16.24
N ILE A 28 -34.71 -4.79 -17.08
CA ILE A 28 -33.57 -3.94 -16.74
C ILE A 28 -34.08 -2.53 -16.45
N ASP A 29 -33.99 -2.14 -15.19
CA ASP A 29 -34.23 -0.78 -14.75
C ASP A 29 -32.93 0.04 -14.84
N ASP A 30 -32.92 1.08 -15.68
CA ASP A 30 -31.76 1.94 -15.87
C ASP A 30 -31.40 2.70 -14.57
N ASP A 31 -32.37 3.00 -13.71
CA ASP A 31 -32.13 3.69 -12.45
C ASP A 31 -31.34 2.78 -11.49
N VAL A 32 -31.77 1.53 -11.36
CA VAL A 32 -31.05 0.52 -10.56
C VAL A 32 -29.64 0.29 -11.09
N VAL A 33 -29.44 0.28 -12.41
CA VAL A 33 -28.10 0.17 -13.01
C VAL A 33 -27.22 1.36 -12.64
N ASN A 34 -27.73 2.59 -12.70
CA ASN A 34 -26.98 3.78 -12.33
C ASN A 34 -26.67 3.81 -10.82
N GLN A 35 -27.63 3.41 -9.98
CA GLN A 35 -27.39 3.25 -8.54
C GLN A 35 -26.29 2.22 -8.27
N LEU A 36 -26.29 1.09 -8.98
CA LEU A 36 -25.28 0.05 -8.85
C LEU A 36 -23.90 0.52 -9.31
N ILE A 37 -23.80 1.28 -10.41
CA ILE A 37 -22.54 1.90 -10.85
C ILE A 37 -22.03 2.85 -9.77
N GLY A 38 -22.89 3.72 -9.24
CA GLY A 38 -22.54 4.64 -8.15
C GLY A 38 -22.07 3.90 -6.89
N PHE A 39 -22.73 2.80 -6.55
CA PHE A 39 -22.36 1.95 -5.42
C PHE A 39 -21.00 1.26 -5.62
N LEU A 40 -20.71 0.74 -6.82
CA LEU A 40 -19.47 0.02 -7.12
C LEU A 40 -18.27 0.94 -7.33
N LYS A 41 -18.50 2.23 -7.61
CA LYS A 41 -17.42 3.19 -7.92
C LYS A 41 -16.31 3.25 -6.84
N PRO A 42 -16.60 3.36 -5.52
CA PRO A 42 -15.55 3.37 -4.51
C PRO A 42 -14.73 2.08 -4.43
N PHE A 43 -15.32 0.93 -4.79
CA PHE A 43 -14.62 -0.34 -4.86
C PHE A 43 -13.67 -0.38 -6.07
N SER A 44 -14.13 0.16 -7.20
CA SER A 44 -13.28 0.30 -8.39
C SER A 44 -12.09 1.22 -8.13
N GLU A 45 -12.33 2.39 -7.50
CA GLU A 45 -11.27 3.33 -7.11
C GLU A 45 -10.28 2.68 -6.14
N CYS A 46 -10.78 1.95 -5.13
CA CYS A 46 -9.96 1.19 -4.19
C CYS A 46 -9.06 0.18 -4.92
N ALA A 47 -9.65 -0.63 -5.80
CA ALA A 47 -8.92 -1.66 -6.55
C ALA A 47 -7.86 -1.04 -7.46
N GLU A 48 -8.15 0.07 -8.13
CA GLU A 48 -7.20 0.78 -8.98
C GLU A 48 -6.02 1.32 -8.17
N ILE A 49 -6.28 1.95 -7.03
CA ILE A 49 -5.24 2.53 -6.17
C ILE A 49 -4.39 1.43 -5.52
N LEU A 50 -5.00 0.37 -4.99
CA LEU A 50 -4.25 -0.73 -4.37
C LEU A 50 -3.47 -1.58 -5.39
N SER A 51 -3.84 -1.51 -6.67
CA SER A 51 -3.13 -2.14 -7.79
C SER A 51 -2.00 -1.27 -8.36
N GLY A 52 -1.69 -0.14 -7.73
CA GLY A 52 -0.53 0.69 -8.06
C GLY A 52 0.79 -0.02 -7.75
N ASP A 53 1.77 0.17 -8.63
CA ASP A 53 3.14 -0.38 -8.51
C ASP A 53 4.23 0.71 -8.47
N LYS A 54 3.84 1.98 -8.65
CA LYS A 54 4.76 3.14 -8.63
C LYS A 54 4.84 3.85 -7.28
N TYR A 55 3.97 3.48 -6.34
CA TYR A 55 3.88 4.07 -5.02
C TYR A 55 3.53 2.98 -4.00
N PRO A 56 3.85 3.17 -2.71
CA PRO A 56 3.48 2.21 -1.68
C PRO A 56 1.96 2.07 -1.57
N THR A 57 1.44 0.85 -1.43
CA THR A 57 -0.02 0.62 -1.40
C THR A 57 -0.51 0.00 -0.11
N ILE A 58 0.32 -0.78 0.59
CA ILE A 58 -0.08 -1.49 1.83
C ILE A 58 -0.57 -0.57 2.96
N HIS A 59 0.05 0.61 3.12
CA HIS A 59 -0.37 1.59 4.13
C HIS A 59 -1.78 2.16 3.88
N LEU A 60 -2.30 2.06 2.65
CA LEU A 60 -3.63 2.52 2.27
C LEU A 60 -4.72 1.48 2.53
N VAL A 61 -4.36 0.21 2.74
CA VAL A 61 -5.32 -0.90 2.89
C VAL A 61 -6.26 -0.67 4.07
N ALA A 62 -5.72 -0.28 5.23
CA ALA A 62 -6.52 0.00 6.42
C ALA A 62 -7.48 1.19 6.22
N LEU A 63 -7.04 2.22 5.48
CA LEU A 63 -7.86 3.40 5.16
C LEU A 63 -9.01 3.04 4.23
N TRP A 64 -8.72 2.28 3.17
CA TRP A 64 -9.75 1.83 2.23
C TRP A 64 -10.71 0.84 2.86
N HIS A 65 -10.24 -0.07 3.71
CA HIS A 65 -11.12 -0.94 4.49
C HIS A 65 -12.09 -0.12 5.35
N TYR A 66 -11.61 0.91 6.05
CA TYR A 66 -12.47 1.81 6.82
C TYR A 66 -13.47 2.57 5.93
N LYS A 67 -12.99 3.19 4.85
CA LYS A 67 -13.82 3.95 3.89
C LYS A 67 -14.91 3.09 3.24
N LEU A 68 -14.58 1.86 2.87
CA LEU A 68 -15.53 0.94 2.26
C LEU A 68 -16.57 0.44 3.28
N ASN A 69 -16.18 0.18 4.52
CA ASN A 69 -17.14 -0.16 5.57
C ASN A 69 -18.15 0.97 5.81
N GLN A 70 -17.69 2.23 5.85
CA GLN A 70 -18.59 3.39 5.93
C GLN A 70 -19.52 3.53 4.72
N HIS A 71 -19.05 3.16 3.53
CA HIS A 71 -19.87 3.20 2.31
C HIS A 71 -20.96 2.12 2.30
N ILE A 72 -20.68 0.98 2.93
CA ILE A 72 -21.61 -0.16 3.06
C ILE A 72 -22.63 0.06 4.18
N ASP A 73 -22.49 1.11 4.99
CA ASP A 73 -23.48 1.44 6.00
C ASP A 73 -24.84 1.79 5.39
N VAL A 74 -25.88 1.13 5.93
CA VAL A 74 -27.25 1.21 5.42
C VAL A 74 -27.83 2.55 5.85
N ARG A 75 -28.30 3.33 4.88
CA ARG A 75 -28.93 4.63 5.09
C ARG A 75 -30.43 4.51 4.87
N ALA A 76 -31.21 5.38 5.53
CA ALA A 76 -32.66 5.40 5.40
C ALA A 76 -33.10 5.65 3.94
N ASP A 77 -32.36 6.52 3.25
CA ASP A 77 -32.62 6.96 1.88
C ASP A 77 -32.26 5.92 0.80
N ASP A 78 -31.61 4.82 1.16
CA ASP A 78 -31.22 3.79 0.20
C ASP A 78 -32.45 3.00 -0.32
N SER A 79 -32.43 2.64 -1.61
CA SER A 79 -33.40 1.74 -2.23
C SER A 79 -33.34 0.33 -1.62
N SER A 80 -34.42 -0.45 -1.75
CA SER A 80 -34.48 -1.83 -1.24
C SER A 80 -33.35 -2.71 -1.78
N GLU A 81 -32.99 -2.51 -3.04
CA GLU A 81 -31.96 -3.26 -3.75
C GLU A 81 -30.56 -2.91 -3.21
N ILE A 82 -30.29 -1.63 -2.97
CA ILE A 82 -29.01 -1.17 -2.41
C ILE A 82 -28.87 -1.58 -0.94
N LYS A 83 -29.95 -1.57 -0.16
CA LYS A 83 -29.95 -2.07 1.23
C LYS A 83 -29.55 -3.54 1.27
N LEU A 84 -30.16 -4.38 0.43
CA LEU A 84 -29.82 -5.80 0.33
C LEU A 84 -28.37 -5.99 -0.12
N LEU A 85 -27.92 -5.23 -1.12
CA LEU A 85 -26.55 -5.30 -1.63
C LEU A 85 -25.53 -4.94 -0.54
N LYS A 86 -25.78 -3.85 0.20
CA LYS A 86 -24.94 -3.42 1.33
C LYS A 86 -24.86 -4.51 2.39
N GLU A 87 -25.97 -5.14 2.76
CA GLU A 87 -25.97 -6.25 3.71
C GLU A 87 -25.14 -7.45 3.24
N GLN A 88 -25.25 -7.84 1.97
CA GLN A 88 -24.43 -8.92 1.42
C GLN A 88 -22.94 -8.53 1.35
N CYS A 89 -22.63 -7.33 0.88
CA CYS A 89 -21.26 -6.84 0.83
C CYS A 89 -20.62 -6.78 2.23
N ARG A 90 -21.39 -6.42 3.26
CA ARG A 90 -20.89 -6.43 4.65
C ARG A 90 -20.47 -7.83 5.08
N ARG A 91 -21.28 -8.85 4.77
CA ARG A 91 -20.93 -10.25 5.06
C ARG A 91 -19.66 -10.68 4.33
N CYS A 92 -19.57 -10.39 3.03
CA CYS A 92 -18.38 -10.71 2.26
C CYS A 92 -17.13 -10.00 2.79
N MET A 93 -17.24 -8.72 3.21
CA MET A 93 -16.11 -8.00 3.79
C MET A 93 -15.64 -8.63 5.11
N GLN A 94 -16.57 -9.02 5.98
CA GLN A 94 -16.24 -9.68 7.25
C GLN A 94 -15.60 -11.07 7.07
N GLU A 95 -15.99 -11.79 6.01
CA GLU A 95 -15.48 -13.14 5.74
C GLU A 95 -14.13 -13.13 5.01
N TYR A 96 -14.00 -12.28 3.98
CA TYR A 96 -12.87 -12.33 3.05
C TYR A 96 -11.82 -11.24 3.26
N LEU A 97 -12.16 -10.12 3.91
CA LEU A 97 -11.28 -8.94 4.03
C LEU A 97 -10.84 -8.74 5.48
N ASN A 98 -10.14 -9.73 6.04
CA ASN A 98 -9.58 -9.65 7.38
C ASN A 98 -8.23 -8.94 7.37
N LEU A 99 -8.16 -7.80 8.06
CA LEU A 99 -6.92 -7.05 8.19
C LEU A 99 -6.01 -7.65 9.27
N GLU A 100 -4.78 -7.93 8.87
CA GLU A 100 -3.69 -8.28 9.77
C GLU A 100 -3.04 -7.04 10.40
N ASP A 101 -2.32 -7.24 11.52
CA ASP A 101 -1.61 -6.18 12.26
C ASP A 101 -0.65 -5.38 11.37
N LEU A 102 -0.01 -6.04 10.38
CA LEU A 102 0.89 -5.40 9.41
C LEU A 102 0.22 -4.26 8.63
N HIS A 103 -1.07 -4.38 8.30
CA HIS A 103 -1.80 -3.33 7.58
C HIS A 103 -1.98 -2.08 8.44
N TYR A 104 -2.21 -2.26 9.74
CA TYR A 104 -2.34 -1.17 10.69
C TYR A 104 -0.98 -0.54 11.00
N ILE A 105 0.07 -1.34 11.14
CA ILE A 105 1.45 -0.85 11.28
C ILE A 105 1.86 -0.04 10.05
N ALA A 106 1.57 -0.52 8.84
CA ALA A 106 1.86 0.22 7.62
C ALA A 106 1.16 1.58 7.60
N CYS A 107 -0.09 1.63 8.10
CA CYS A 107 -0.86 2.86 8.20
C CYS A 107 -0.32 3.84 9.27
N THR A 108 0.23 3.35 10.40
CA THR A 108 0.86 4.23 11.40
C THR A 108 2.14 4.87 10.87
N LEU A 109 2.83 4.22 9.93
CA LEU A 109 4.00 4.77 9.26
C LEU A 109 3.67 5.89 8.27
N ASP A 110 2.39 6.15 7.98
CA ASP A 110 1.98 7.39 7.33
C ASP A 110 1.85 8.50 8.37
N PRO A 111 2.66 9.56 8.26
CA PRO A 111 2.57 10.74 9.10
C PRO A 111 1.17 11.35 9.28
N HIS A 112 0.27 11.19 8.30
CA HIS A 112 -1.11 11.70 8.36
C HIS A 112 -2.03 10.84 9.25
N TYR A 113 -1.79 9.53 9.26
CA TYR A 113 -2.68 8.55 9.87
C TYR A 113 -2.09 7.85 11.10
N ARG A 114 -0.92 8.31 11.58
CA ARG A 114 -0.21 7.85 12.79
C ARG A 114 -1.10 7.47 13.96
N LYS A 115 -2.10 8.29 14.27
CA LYS A 115 -2.94 8.13 15.47
C LYS A 115 -4.06 7.10 15.30
N LEU A 116 -4.30 6.61 14.08
CA LEU A 116 -5.38 5.67 13.75
C LEU A 116 -6.71 6.02 14.42
N THR A 117 -7.11 7.29 14.38
CA THR A 117 -8.32 7.79 15.10
C THR A 117 -9.62 7.17 14.59
N PHE A 118 -9.58 6.56 13.41
CA PHE A 118 -10.70 5.86 12.78
C PHE A 118 -10.77 4.36 13.14
N VAL A 119 -9.76 3.83 13.84
CA VAL A 119 -9.66 2.42 14.24
C VAL A 119 -10.00 2.27 15.72
N GLU A 120 -10.59 1.13 16.09
CA GLU A 120 -10.81 0.73 17.48
C GLU A 120 -9.52 0.78 18.30
N GLU A 121 -9.63 1.25 19.54
CA GLU A 121 -8.49 1.41 20.46
C GLU A 121 -7.69 0.12 20.65
N GLU A 122 -8.37 -1.01 20.77
CA GLU A 122 -7.74 -2.32 20.93
C GLU A 122 -6.83 -2.69 19.76
N LYS A 123 -7.27 -2.47 18.51
CA LYS A 123 -6.48 -2.73 17.31
C LYS A 123 -5.32 -1.75 17.17
N ARG A 124 -5.53 -0.49 17.57
CA ARG A 124 -4.48 0.53 17.60
C ARG A 124 -3.38 0.15 18.59
N GLU A 125 -3.74 -0.26 19.80
CA GLU A 125 -2.78 -0.69 20.82
C GLU A 125 -2.00 -1.94 20.37
N ARG A 126 -2.69 -2.91 19.77
CA ARG A 126 -2.04 -4.09 19.17
C ARG A 126 -1.03 -3.70 18.09
N ALA A 127 -1.40 -2.83 17.15
CA ALA A 127 -0.50 -2.38 16.10
C ALA A 127 0.73 -1.64 16.65
N VAL A 128 0.54 -0.75 17.62
CA VAL A 128 1.65 -0.03 18.27
C VAL A 128 2.54 -0.98 19.08
N GLY A 129 1.95 -1.96 19.77
CA GLY A 129 2.69 -2.99 20.50
C GLY A 129 3.55 -3.86 19.57
N GLN A 130 2.98 -4.32 18.46
CA GLN A 130 3.70 -5.09 17.44
C GLN A 130 4.81 -4.26 16.78
N LEU A 131 4.56 -2.98 16.50
CA LEU A 131 5.59 -2.08 15.98
C LEU A 131 6.76 -1.92 16.96
N LYS A 132 6.49 -1.80 18.27
CA LYS A 132 7.56 -1.76 19.29
C LYS A 132 8.38 -3.04 19.32
N ILE A 133 7.74 -4.21 19.18
CA ILE A 133 8.43 -5.50 19.09
C ILE A 133 9.31 -5.57 17.84
N LEU A 134 8.81 -5.13 16.69
CA LEU A 134 9.60 -5.07 15.45
C LEU A 134 10.80 -4.14 15.58
N MET A 135 10.64 -3.00 16.25
CA MET A 135 11.74 -2.08 16.53
C MET A 135 12.81 -2.71 17.43
N GLU A 136 12.41 -3.44 18.47
CA GLU A 136 13.36 -4.14 19.34
C GLU A 136 14.12 -5.22 18.58
N LYS A 137 13.42 -6.00 17.75
CA LYS A 137 14.04 -7.04 16.92
C LYS A 137 15.08 -6.45 15.97
N GLU A 138 14.76 -5.34 15.32
CA GLU A 138 15.66 -4.65 14.38
C GLU A 138 16.88 -4.01 15.09
N ARG A 139 16.76 -3.67 16.38
CA ARG A 139 17.87 -3.19 17.21
C ARG A 139 18.85 -4.31 17.58
N VAL A 140 18.35 -5.52 17.80
CA VAL A 140 19.16 -6.70 18.15
C VAL A 140 19.88 -7.30 16.94
N GLU A 141 19.34 -7.15 15.72
CA GLU A 141 19.95 -7.63 14.47
C GLU A 141 21.10 -6.75 13.93
N VAL A 142 21.66 -5.82 14.73
CA VAL A 142 22.90 -5.10 14.38
C VAL A 142 24.12 -5.71 15.10
N PRO A 143 24.79 -6.75 14.55
CA PRO A 143 26.19 -7.02 14.82
C PRO A 143 27.11 -6.21 13.89
N VAL A 144 28.27 -5.89 14.44
CA VAL A 144 29.43 -5.17 13.91
C VAL A 144 29.95 -5.70 12.56
N ASP A 145 30.58 -4.79 11.80
CA ASP A 145 31.46 -4.96 10.61
C ASP A 145 30.86 -4.84 9.19
N GLU A 146 30.68 -3.60 8.74
CA GLU A 146 31.07 -3.21 7.36
C GLU A 146 32.49 -2.62 7.39
N SER A 147 33.46 -3.49 7.67
CA SER A 147 34.86 -3.26 7.30
C SER A 147 35.10 -4.01 5.99
N THR A 148 34.98 -3.31 4.87
CA THR A 148 35.35 -3.83 3.55
C THR A 148 36.85 -4.09 3.52
N SER A 149 37.27 -5.33 3.78
CA SER A 149 38.63 -5.79 3.54
C SER A 149 38.80 -6.07 2.05
N THR A 150 39.29 -5.08 1.30
CA THR A 150 40.00 -5.30 0.04
C THR A 150 41.31 -4.53 0.01
N ALA A 151 42.36 -5.27 -0.34
CA ALA A 151 43.68 -4.84 -0.83
C ALA A 151 44.76 -4.52 0.22
N ASP A 152 45.71 -5.45 0.27
CA ASP A 152 47.02 -5.34 0.89
C ASP A 152 48.00 -4.57 -0.04
N SER A 153 48.97 -3.89 0.59
CA SER A 153 50.26 -3.38 0.08
C SER A 153 50.39 -1.99 -0.60
N ASN A 154 50.90 -1.05 0.22
CA ASN A 154 52.14 -0.22 0.02
C ASN A 154 52.15 1.03 -0.88
N ARG A 155 52.13 2.24 -0.28
CA ARG A 155 53.28 3.14 0.04
C ARG A 155 52.92 4.65 0.04
N ASP A 156 53.34 5.30 1.13
CA ASP A 156 53.85 6.67 1.30
C ASP A 156 53.12 7.86 0.66
N LEU A 157 52.63 8.78 1.51
CA LEU A 157 53.08 10.19 1.65
C LEU A 157 52.07 11.01 2.49
N GLU A 158 52.51 11.54 3.63
CA GLU A 158 51.83 12.60 4.41
C GLU A 158 52.24 13.98 3.86
N PRO A 159 51.42 15.05 4.00
CA PRO A 159 51.51 15.91 5.21
C PRO A 159 50.15 16.47 5.72
N PRO A 160 50.13 17.15 6.90
CA PRO A 160 49.01 17.08 7.87
C PRO A 160 48.09 18.31 7.91
N SER A 161 46.87 18.13 8.43
CA SER A 161 46.02 19.23 8.96
C SER A 161 44.99 18.68 9.98
N PRO A 162 44.37 19.53 10.82
CA PRO A 162 44.75 19.78 12.20
C PRO A 162 43.93 19.01 13.24
N LYS A 163 44.56 18.80 14.41
CA LYS A 163 44.00 18.19 15.61
C LYS A 163 42.80 19.00 16.15
N VAL A 164 41.61 18.40 16.13
CA VAL A 164 40.48 18.75 17.01
C VAL A 164 40.26 17.52 17.89
N GLY A 165 40.98 17.42 19.01
CA GLY A 165 40.43 17.71 20.34
C GLY A 165 39.98 16.40 21.01
N ARG A 166 40.89 15.52 21.45
CA ARG A 166 41.50 15.48 22.80
C ARG A 166 40.55 15.74 23.99
N PHE A 167 39.27 15.38 23.90
CA PHE A 167 38.34 15.30 25.05
C PHE A 167 37.24 14.23 24.84
N ILE A 168 37.55 13.08 24.25
CA ILE A 168 36.60 11.95 24.11
C ILE A 168 36.51 11.13 25.43
N ASP A 169 37.51 11.23 26.31
CA ASP A 169 37.58 10.48 27.59
C ASP A 169 36.92 11.21 28.79
N LEU A 170 36.13 12.26 28.57
CA LEU A 170 35.36 12.95 29.62
C LEU A 170 33.87 13.06 29.30
N GLN A 171 33.37 12.26 28.36
CA GLN A 171 31.94 12.12 28.19
C GLN A 171 31.44 11.21 29.33
N ASP A 172 30.75 11.80 30.29
CA ASP A 172 30.01 11.07 31.32
C ASP A 172 29.19 9.96 30.62
N PRO A 173 29.10 8.74 31.19
CA PRO A 173 28.17 7.75 30.65
C PRO A 173 26.81 8.43 30.62
N ASP A 174 26.22 8.56 29.42
CA ASP A 174 24.90 9.16 29.26
C ASP A 174 23.97 8.42 30.22
N ASP A 175 23.73 9.09 31.34
CA ASP A 175 22.78 8.67 32.33
C ASP A 175 21.47 8.48 31.59
N ASN A 176 20.80 7.40 31.95
CA ASN A 176 19.46 7.02 31.58
C ASN A 176 18.46 8.15 31.90
N ASP A 177 18.53 9.22 31.13
CA ASP A 177 17.57 10.31 31.08
C ASP A 177 16.40 9.77 30.26
N GLY A 178 15.18 10.07 30.69
CA GLY A 178 13.95 9.56 30.09
C GLY A 178 13.77 9.98 28.63
N GLU A 179 14.55 9.41 27.71
CA GLU A 179 14.45 9.61 26.29
C GLU A 179 13.15 8.99 25.83
N LEU A 180 12.17 9.85 25.52
CA LEU A 180 10.99 9.47 24.75
C LEU A 180 11.43 8.55 23.62
N SER A 181 10.82 7.36 23.55
CA SER A 181 11.17 6.37 22.54
C SER A 181 11.05 7.02 21.16
N GLU A 182 11.85 6.58 20.19
CA GLU A 182 11.82 7.05 18.81
C GLU A 182 10.38 7.10 18.25
N ILE A 183 9.55 6.15 18.68
CA ILE A 183 8.12 6.08 18.36
C ILE A 183 7.29 7.22 18.97
N ASP A 184 7.60 7.65 20.20
CA ASP A 184 6.91 8.72 20.91
C ASP A 184 7.29 10.08 20.28
N LYS A 185 8.56 10.25 19.90
CA LYS A 185 9.04 11.40 19.12
C LYS A 185 8.32 11.47 17.75
N TYR A 186 8.17 10.33 17.07
CA TYR A 186 7.42 10.23 15.81
C TYR A 186 5.93 10.55 15.95
N PHE A 187 5.26 10.10 17.03
CA PHE A 187 3.86 10.41 17.29
C PHE A 187 3.61 11.89 17.65
N ALA A 188 4.61 12.55 18.25
CA ALA A 188 4.57 13.97 18.57
C ALA A 188 4.91 14.89 17.37
N TYR A 189 5.54 14.35 16.33
CA TYR A 189 5.99 15.11 15.18
C TYR A 189 4.81 15.73 14.40
N LYS A 190 4.87 17.05 14.18
CA LYS A 190 3.87 17.79 13.40
C LYS A 190 4.32 17.90 11.95
N LEU A 191 3.52 17.36 11.03
CA LEU A 191 3.73 17.56 9.60
C LEU A 191 3.62 19.05 9.23
N PRO A 192 4.55 19.57 8.42
CA PRO A 192 4.35 20.82 7.71
C PRO A 192 3.10 20.71 6.82
N LYS A 193 2.22 21.71 6.88
CA LYS A 193 0.98 21.76 6.09
C LYS A 193 1.24 22.34 4.69
N GLU A 194 2.03 21.70 3.83
CA GLU A 194 2.10 22.10 2.41
C GLU A 194 2.27 20.90 1.45
N SER A 195 1.89 21.17 0.20
CA SER A 195 1.43 20.31 -0.90
C SER A 195 2.29 19.10 -1.29
N GLU A 196 1.60 18.08 -1.81
CA GLU A 196 2.14 16.79 -2.31
C GLU A 196 3.07 16.09 -1.31
N PHE A 197 2.46 15.45 -0.31
CA PHE A 197 3.20 14.60 0.61
C PHE A 197 3.51 13.24 -0.03
N ASP A 198 4.79 13.00 -0.31
CA ASP A 198 5.29 11.67 -0.66
C ASP A 198 5.89 10.99 0.58
N ILE A 199 5.26 9.88 0.98
CA ILE A 199 5.68 9.05 2.12
C ILE A 199 7.11 8.53 1.96
N LEU A 200 7.54 8.22 0.74
CA LEU A 200 8.90 7.73 0.46
C LEU A 200 9.93 8.85 0.63
N CYS A 201 9.63 10.06 0.15
CA CYS A 201 10.50 11.22 0.35
C CYS A 201 10.62 11.59 1.83
N PHE A 202 9.52 11.48 2.59
CA PHE A 202 9.53 11.69 4.04
C PHE A 202 10.49 10.71 4.72
N TRP A 203 10.30 9.41 4.54
CA TRP A 203 11.14 8.40 5.18
C TRP A 203 12.60 8.48 4.73
N LYS A 204 12.88 8.87 3.47
CA LYS A 204 14.25 9.10 2.99
C LYS A 204 14.96 10.26 3.72
N SER A 205 14.20 11.30 4.10
CA SER A 205 14.74 12.51 4.74
C SER A 205 14.76 12.42 6.27
N ALA A 206 13.98 11.51 6.85
CA ALA A 206 13.82 11.32 8.29
C ALA A 206 15.03 10.59 8.94
N LYS A 207 16.17 11.29 9.06
CA LYS A 207 17.37 10.78 9.76
C LYS A 207 17.19 10.65 11.27
N GLU A 208 16.17 11.30 11.83
CA GLU A 208 15.84 11.29 13.25
C GLU A 208 15.25 9.96 13.74
N PHE A 209 14.79 9.10 12.81
CA PHE A 209 14.13 7.83 13.12
C PHE A 209 14.81 6.66 12.38
N PRO A 210 16.03 6.23 12.79
CA PRO A 210 16.82 5.24 12.06
C PRO A 210 16.18 3.85 12.07
N THR A 211 15.64 3.37 13.19
CA THR A 211 15.00 2.06 13.28
C THR A 211 13.66 2.06 12.54
N LEU A 212 12.87 3.12 12.71
CA LEU A 212 11.57 3.24 12.06
C LEU A 212 11.70 3.42 10.55
N GLN A 213 12.76 4.08 10.07
CA GLN A 213 13.06 4.18 8.65
C GLN A 213 13.34 2.80 8.02
N LYS A 214 14.04 1.90 8.70
CA LYS A 214 14.27 0.54 8.20
C LYS A 214 12.97 -0.25 8.07
N ILE A 215 12.14 -0.20 9.13
CA ILE A 215 10.82 -0.83 9.13
C ILE A 215 9.95 -0.24 8.03
N ALA A 216 9.97 1.09 7.86
CA ALA A 216 9.20 1.76 6.82
C ALA A 216 9.65 1.36 5.41
N LYS A 217 10.96 1.26 5.16
CA LYS A 217 11.49 0.77 3.88
C LYS A 217 11.01 -0.65 3.57
N TRP A 218 11.09 -1.55 4.54
CA TRP A 218 10.63 -2.93 4.36
C TRP A 218 9.12 -3.01 4.15
N LEU A 219 8.35 -2.40 5.04
CA LEU A 219 6.90 -2.55 5.05
C LEU A 219 6.24 -1.81 3.88
N LEU A 220 6.67 -0.59 3.55
CA LEU A 220 6.11 0.17 2.41
C LEU A 220 6.48 -0.42 1.05
N ALA A 221 7.50 -1.28 0.98
CA ALA A 221 7.85 -2.00 -0.25
C ALA A 221 6.90 -3.17 -0.56
N VAL A 222 6.07 -3.60 0.41
CA VAL A 222 5.09 -4.67 0.20
C VAL A 222 3.91 -4.13 -0.61
N PRO A 223 3.60 -4.70 -1.78
CA PRO A 223 2.43 -4.30 -2.54
C PRO A 223 1.14 -4.86 -1.89
N ALA A 224 0.06 -4.07 -1.92
CA ALA A 224 -1.25 -4.50 -1.45
C ALA A 224 -1.94 -5.49 -2.40
N SER A 225 -1.51 -5.56 -3.67
CA SER A 225 -2.13 -6.38 -4.71
C SER A 225 -1.09 -7.03 -5.62
N GLN A 226 -1.43 -8.19 -6.16
CA GLN A 226 -0.65 -8.91 -7.17
C GLN A 226 -0.96 -8.46 -8.60
N ALA A 227 -1.91 -7.52 -8.78
CA ALA A 227 -2.39 -7.06 -10.07
C ALA A 227 -1.29 -6.51 -10.99
N SER A 228 -0.22 -5.93 -10.45
CA SER A 228 0.92 -5.45 -11.24
C SER A 228 1.62 -6.60 -11.98
N ASP A 229 1.82 -7.72 -11.30
CA ASP A 229 2.47 -8.88 -11.89
C ASP A 229 1.52 -9.54 -12.90
N GLU A 230 0.22 -9.60 -12.62
CA GLU A 230 -0.79 -10.07 -13.59
C GLU A 230 -0.81 -9.24 -14.88
N ARG A 231 -0.62 -7.92 -14.82
CA ARG A 231 -0.52 -7.07 -16.03
C ARG A 231 0.69 -7.44 -16.89
N VAL A 232 1.84 -7.69 -16.26
CA VAL A 232 3.05 -8.14 -16.95
C VAL A 232 2.82 -9.52 -17.56
N PHE A 233 2.27 -10.47 -16.80
CA PHE A 233 1.95 -11.81 -17.30
C PHE A 233 0.90 -11.81 -18.41
N SER A 234 -0.10 -10.93 -18.36
CA SER A 234 -1.10 -10.78 -19.42
C SER A 234 -0.47 -10.28 -20.72
N THR A 235 0.46 -9.32 -20.61
CA THR A 235 1.17 -8.77 -21.76
C THR A 235 2.09 -9.82 -22.40
N ILE A 236 2.83 -10.56 -21.56
CA ILE A 236 3.69 -11.66 -22.01
C ILE A 236 2.85 -12.82 -22.56
N GLY A 237 1.70 -13.10 -21.95
CA GLY A 237 0.75 -14.09 -22.44
C GLY A 237 0.24 -13.78 -23.85
N LYS A 238 0.06 -12.49 -24.19
CA LYS A 238 -0.25 -12.09 -25.58
C LYS A 238 0.93 -12.30 -26.54
N ALA A 239 2.17 -12.16 -26.06
CA ALA A 239 3.37 -12.45 -26.85
C ALA A 239 3.55 -13.97 -27.07
N ILE A 240 3.11 -14.80 -26.13
CA ILE A 240 3.04 -16.25 -26.24
C ILE A 240 1.75 -16.64 -27.00
N ASN A 241 1.79 -16.52 -28.32
CA ASN A 241 0.71 -17.00 -29.18
C ASN A 241 0.73 -18.55 -29.24
N PRO A 242 -0.41 -19.27 -29.28
CA PRO A 242 -0.45 -20.71 -29.57
C PRO A 242 0.29 -21.15 -30.85
N LEU A 243 0.57 -20.23 -31.77
CA LEU A 243 1.40 -20.47 -32.97
C LEU A 243 2.92 -20.20 -32.77
N ARG A 244 3.34 -19.72 -31.58
CA ARG A 244 4.72 -19.40 -31.19
C ARG A 244 5.08 -20.01 -29.82
N THR A 245 4.79 -21.29 -29.63
CA THR A 245 4.99 -22.04 -28.37
C THR A 245 6.43 -22.52 -28.12
N SER A 246 7.41 -22.10 -28.92
CA SER A 246 8.80 -22.60 -28.83
C SER A 246 9.68 -21.86 -27.80
N LEU A 247 9.14 -20.93 -27.02
CA LEU A 247 9.95 -20.20 -26.04
C LEU A 247 10.21 -21.07 -24.80
N SER A 248 11.49 -21.27 -24.48
CA SER A 248 11.89 -21.93 -23.24
C SER A 248 11.46 -21.10 -22.02
N GLY A 249 11.18 -21.76 -20.89
CA GLY A 249 10.85 -21.07 -19.63
C GLY A 249 11.92 -20.07 -19.18
N GLY A 250 13.20 -20.36 -19.46
CA GLY A 250 14.31 -19.45 -19.18
C GLY A 250 14.24 -18.15 -20.01
N THR A 251 13.94 -18.27 -21.30
CA THR A 251 13.77 -17.10 -22.19
C THR A 251 12.57 -16.25 -21.79
N LEU A 252 11.48 -16.89 -21.35
CA LEU A 252 10.30 -16.18 -20.86
C LEU A 252 10.60 -15.39 -19.57
N SER A 253 11.35 -15.98 -18.64
CA SER A 253 11.79 -15.29 -17.43
C SER A 253 12.63 -14.05 -17.75
N GLN A 254 13.60 -14.18 -18.67
CA GLN A 254 14.42 -13.04 -19.12
C GLN A 254 13.60 -11.95 -19.79
N LEU A 255 12.64 -12.32 -20.65
CA LEU A 255 11.74 -11.36 -21.29
C LEU A 255 10.88 -10.62 -20.26
N THR A 256 10.40 -11.35 -19.24
CA THR A 256 9.61 -10.79 -18.13
C THR A 256 10.42 -9.77 -17.34
N LEU A 257 11.68 -10.12 -17.03
CA LEU A 257 12.59 -9.24 -16.33
C LEU A 257 12.86 -7.96 -17.12
N ILE A 258 13.16 -8.07 -18.41
CA ILE A 258 13.42 -6.89 -19.27
C ILE A 258 12.17 -6.00 -19.32
N HIS A 259 11.00 -6.57 -19.60
CA HIS A 259 9.75 -5.82 -19.69
C HIS A 259 9.34 -5.12 -18.38
N LYS A 260 9.73 -5.67 -17.21
CA LYS A 260 9.44 -5.05 -15.92
C LYS A 260 10.37 -3.88 -15.61
N ASN A 261 11.58 -3.84 -16.19
CA ASN A 261 12.62 -2.87 -15.84
C ASN A 261 12.89 -1.80 -16.90
N PHE A 262 12.48 -2.01 -18.15
CA PHE A 262 12.69 -1.10 -19.29
C PHE A 262 11.39 -0.89 -20.07
#